data_AF-A0A0M3J1Z6-F1
#
_entry.id   AF-A0A0M3J1Z6-F1
#
_cell.length_a   1.000
_cell.length_b   1.000
_cell.length_c   1.000
_cell.angle_alpha   90.00
_cell.angle_beta   90.00
_cell.angle_gamma   90.00
#
_symmetry.space_group_name_H-M   'P 1'
#
loop_
_entity.id
_entity.type
_entity.pdbx_description
1 polymer ?
#
loop_
_entity_poly.entity_id
_entity_poly.type
_entity_poly.pdbx_seq_one_letter_code
_entity_poly.pdbx_strand_id
1 'polypeptide(L)'
;MWTNILIPTIYTLVALPAVVLNTIVMYVLLTGQFIQRKKFQGVFVISISELLADTVFLLTFLIGGVPLFYAQAMVISTSLDRILAYIAGIAWLVSCLTKASMALNRFSSYHSRFIFLMKQ
;
A
#
# COMPACT_ATOMS: atom_id res chain seq x y z
N MET A 1 -5.35 28.23 15.13
CA MET A 1 -3.99 27.75 15.48
C MET A 1 -3.97 26.26 15.83
N TRP A 2 -4.82 25.77 16.74
CA TRP A 2 -4.86 24.34 17.13
C TRP A 2 -5.10 23.35 15.99
N THR A 3 -5.93 23.71 15.01
CA THR A 3 -6.22 22.88 13.82
C THR A 3 -4.99 22.58 12.96
N ASN A 4 -4.03 23.51 12.89
CA ASN A 4 -2.82 23.35 12.07
C ASN A 4 -1.83 22.33 12.65
N ILE A 5 -1.92 22.02 13.95
CA ILE A 5 -1.03 21.07 14.64
C ILE A 5 -1.71 19.71 14.79
N LEU A 6 -3.02 19.70 15.07
CA LEU A 6 -3.76 18.48 15.35
C LEU A 6 -3.83 17.54 14.13
N ILE A 7 -4.07 18.11 12.95
CA ILE A 7 -4.17 17.35 11.69
C ILE A 7 -2.86 16.58 11.37
N PRO A 8 -1.68 17.21 11.27
CA PRO A 8 -0.45 16.49 10.96
C PRO A 8 -0.02 15.53 12.07
N THR A 9 -0.35 15.82 13.33
CA THR A 9 -0.08 14.91 14.45
C THR A 9 -0.86 13.60 14.28
N ILE A 10 -2.16 13.68 13.95
CA ILE A 10 -2.98 12.49 13.68
C ILE A 10 -2.45 11.72 12.48
N TYR A 11 -2.11 12.41 11.38
CA TYR A 11 -1.54 11.73 10.21
C TYR A 11 -0.24 11.00 10.53
N THR A 12 0.64 11.62 11.31
CA THR A 12 1.90 10.99 11.74
C THR A 12 1.62 9.77 12.62
N LEU A 13 0.70 9.88 13.58
CA LEU A 13 0.31 8.80 14.48
C LEU A 13 -0.33 7.61 13.76
N VAL A 14 -1.00 7.82 12.63
CA VAL A 14 -1.59 6.74 11.83
C VAL A 14 -0.58 6.16 10.83
N ALA A 15 0.20 7.02 10.17
CA ALA A 15 1.10 6.59 9.10
C ALA A 15 2.32 5.81 9.62
N LEU A 16 2.90 6.19 10.77
CA LEU A 16 4.06 5.50 11.33
C LEU A 16 3.76 4.03 11.67
N PRO A 17 2.71 3.72 12.46
CA PRO A 17 2.33 2.34 12.74
C PRO A 17 1.97 1.57 11.48
N ALA A 18 1.31 2.20 10.51
CA ALA A 18 0.95 1.55 9.25
C ALA A 18 2.19 1.15 8.43
N VAL A 19 3.23 2.00 8.36
CA VAL A 19 4.52 1.65 7.73
C VAL A 19 5.18 0.48 8.46
N VAL A 20 5.20 0.50 9.80
CA VAL A 20 5.78 -0.58 10.61
C VAL A 20 5.02 -1.90 10.40
N LEU A 21 3.69 -1.87 10.39
CA LEU A 21 2.88 -3.07 10.14
C LEU A 21 3.09 -3.62 8.74
N ASN A 22 3.10 -2.77 7.70
CA ASN A 22 3.33 -3.21 6.32
C ASN A 22 4.71 -3.83 6.13
N THR A 23 5.74 -3.25 6.75
CA THR A 23 7.10 -3.79 6.69
C THR A 23 7.24 -5.11 7.46
N ILE A 24 6.58 -5.26 8.62
CA ILE A 24 6.53 -6.54 9.36
C ILE A 24 5.83 -7.61 8.52
N VAL A 25 4.66 -7.31 7.95
CA VAL A 25 3.92 -8.28 7.11
C VAL A 25 4.75 -8.66 5.89
N MET A 26 5.39 -7.70 5.23
CA MET A 26 6.29 -7.96 4.11
C MET A 26 7.47 -8.86 4.53
N TYR A 27 8.09 -8.61 5.68
CA TYR A 27 9.16 -9.44 6.21
C TYR A 27 8.69 -10.87 6.53
N VAL A 28 7.53 -11.02 7.17
CA VAL A 28 6.92 -12.33 7.45
C VAL A 28 6.59 -13.08 6.17
N LEU A 29 6.12 -12.39 5.14
CA LEU A 29 5.85 -12.97 3.82
C LEU A 29 7.15 -13.41 3.13
N LEU A 30 8.23 -12.63 3.22
CA LEU A 30 9.51 -12.99 2.59
C LEU A 30 10.24 -14.12 3.32
N THR A 31 10.17 -14.16 4.65
CA THR A 31 10.87 -15.16 5.49
C THR A 31 10.03 -16.40 5.77
N GLY A 32 8.71 -16.28 5.71
CA GLY A 32 7.79 -17.38 5.94
C GLY A 32 7.89 -18.42 4.83
N GLN A 33 8.18 -19.67 5.20
CA GLN A 33 8.15 -20.82 4.27
C GLN A 33 6.74 -21.15 3.72
N PHE A 34 5.72 -20.33 4.02
CA PHE A 34 4.32 -20.51 3.60
C PHE A 34 4.13 -20.56 2.07
N ILE A 35 5.13 -20.21 1.27
CA ILE A 35 5.04 -20.02 -0.20
C ILE A 35 5.55 -21.22 -1.01
N GLN A 36 6.00 -22.31 -0.39
CA GLN A 36 6.45 -23.49 -1.16
C GLN A 36 5.32 -24.18 -1.95
N ARG A 37 4.05 -23.79 -1.78
CA ARG A 37 2.94 -24.29 -2.60
C ARG A 37 2.82 -23.49 -3.89
N LYS A 38 3.36 -24.03 -5.00
CA LYS A 38 3.26 -23.53 -6.40
C LYS A 38 1.92 -22.91 -6.81
N LYS A 39 0.78 -23.32 -6.22
CA LYS A 39 -0.56 -22.76 -6.51
C LYS A 39 -0.80 -21.33 -5.97
N PHE A 40 0.02 -20.82 -5.06
CA PHE A 40 -0.19 -19.52 -4.40
C PHE A 40 0.79 -18.41 -4.83
N GLN A 41 1.70 -18.66 -5.77
CA GLN A 41 2.71 -17.69 -6.20
C GLN A 41 2.12 -16.37 -6.73
N GLY A 42 1.01 -16.42 -7.48
CA GLY A 42 0.39 -15.21 -8.03
C GLY A 42 -0.20 -14.29 -6.96
N VAL A 43 -0.93 -14.86 -5.99
CA VAL A 43 -1.49 -14.08 -4.86
C VAL A 43 -0.36 -13.48 -4.03
N PHE A 44 0.69 -14.24 -3.78
CA PHE A 44 1.85 -13.80 -3.02
C PHE A 44 2.53 -12.57 -3.63
N VAL A 45 2.83 -12.61 -4.93
CA VAL A 45 3.45 -11.48 -5.64
C VAL A 45 2.54 -10.25 -5.60
N ILE A 46 1.22 -10.43 -5.81
CA ILE A 46 0.26 -9.32 -5.75
C ILE A 46 0.19 -8.73 -4.33
N SER A 47 0.23 -9.56 -3.28
CA SER A 47 0.24 -9.10 -1.89
C SER A 47 1.50 -8.33 -1.51
N ILE A 48 2.69 -8.75 -1.99
CA ILE A 48 3.92 -7.98 -1.77
C ILE A 48 3.86 -6.64 -2.48
N SER A 49 3.41 -6.61 -3.74
CA SER A 49 3.27 -5.37 -4.50
C SER A 49 2.31 -4.39 -3.83
N GLU A 50 1.22 -4.88 -3.21
CA GLU A 50 0.31 -4.06 -2.41
C GLU A 50 1.01 -3.44 -1.18
N LEU A 51 1.67 -4.27 -0.37
CA LEU A 51 2.35 -3.81 0.84
C LEU A 51 3.45 -2.80 0.52
N LEU A 52 4.15 -3.00 -0.60
CA LEU A 52 5.19 -2.09 -1.06
C LEU A 52 4.59 -0.76 -1.54
N ALA A 53 3.50 -0.81 -2.31
CA ALA A 53 2.79 0.40 -2.74
C ALA A 53 2.25 1.20 -1.54
N ASP A 54 1.62 0.53 -0.58
CA ASP A 54 1.11 1.18 0.63
C ASP A 54 2.25 1.79 1.47
N THR A 55 3.38 1.11 1.59
CA THR A 55 4.55 1.63 2.32
C THR A 55 5.13 2.87 1.63
N VAL A 56 5.29 2.83 0.30
CA VAL A 56 5.78 3.98 -0.48
C VAL A 56 4.81 5.16 -0.38
N PHE A 57 3.50 4.90 -0.47
CA PHE A 57 2.48 5.92 -0.31
C PHE A 57 2.58 6.60 1.06
N LEU A 58 2.60 5.83 2.15
CA LEU A 58 2.68 6.36 3.51
C LEU A 58 3.99 7.11 3.79
N LEU A 59 5.12 6.61 3.28
CA LEU A 59 6.40 7.31 3.40
C LEU A 59 6.37 8.65 2.67
N THR A 60 5.76 8.70 1.49
CA THR A 60 5.60 9.95 0.72
C THR A 60 4.79 10.98 1.51
N PHE A 61 3.74 10.55 2.19
CA PHE A 61 2.95 11.41 3.09
C PHE A 61 3.72 11.86 4.34
N LEU A 62 4.52 10.98 4.95
CA LEU A 62 5.35 11.32 6.10
C LEU A 62 6.48 12.30 5.75
N ILE A 63 7.09 12.15 4.58
CA ILE A 63 8.23 12.98 4.13
C ILE A 63 7.75 14.33 3.57
N GLY A 64 6.67 14.35 2.79
CA GLY A 64 6.18 15.58 2.15
C GLY A 64 5.04 16.25 2.92
N GLY A 65 4.00 15.48 3.23
CA GLY A 65 2.75 16.00 3.78
C GLY A 65 2.93 16.55 5.20
N VAL A 66 3.55 15.76 6.09
CA VAL A 66 3.70 16.16 7.49
C VAL A 66 4.51 17.46 7.65
N PRO A 67 5.68 17.64 7.00
CA PRO A 67 6.42 18.90 7.09
C PRO A 67 5.70 20.08 6.41
N LEU A 68 4.92 19.86 5.35
CA LEU A 68 4.10 20.92 4.73
C LEU A 68 3.12 21.54 5.74
N PHE A 69 2.49 20.71 6.58
CA PHE A 69 1.55 21.16 7.60
C PHE A 69 2.24 21.83 8.81
N TYR A 70 3.40 21.34 9.25
CA TYR A 70 4.13 21.94 10.38
C TYR A 70 4.91 23.20 10.00
N ALA A 71 5.52 23.24 8.82
CA ALA A 71 6.43 24.30 8.40
C ALA A 71 5.78 25.37 7.49
N GLN A 72 4.45 25.33 7.34
CA GLN A 72 3.67 26.28 6.52
C GLN A 72 4.26 26.50 5.12
N ALA A 73 4.64 25.41 4.44
CA ALA A 73 5.21 25.40 3.09
C ALA A 73 6.56 26.11 2.86
N MET A 74 7.21 26.68 3.88
CA MET A 74 8.49 27.41 3.67
C MET A 74 9.70 26.50 3.43
N VAL A 75 9.63 25.21 3.77
CA VAL A 75 10.79 24.30 3.77
C VAL A 75 10.85 23.37 2.55
N ILE A 76 9.71 23.11 1.89
CA ILE A 76 9.64 22.17 0.77
C ILE A 76 9.56 22.93 -0.55
N SER A 77 10.52 22.69 -1.45
CA SER A 77 10.48 23.26 -2.80
C SER A 77 9.26 22.73 -3.58
N THR A 78 8.66 23.60 -4.40
CA THR A 78 7.49 23.25 -5.25
C THR A 78 7.77 22.08 -6.20
N SER A 79 9.02 21.92 -6.65
CA SER A 79 9.44 20.77 -7.46
C SER A 79 9.41 19.46 -6.66
N LEU A 80 9.86 19.49 -5.41
CA LEU A 80 9.87 18.31 -4.54
C LEU A 80 8.43 17.89 -4.18
N ASP A 81 7.55 18.85 -3.91
CA ASP A 81 6.13 18.59 -3.67
C ASP A 81 5.46 17.88 -4.87
N ARG A 82 5.72 18.36 -6.10
CA ARG A 82 5.20 17.71 -7.33
C ARG A 82 5.72 16.28 -7.51
N ILE A 83 7.00 16.04 -7.21
CA ILE A 83 7.59 14.70 -7.30
C ILE A 83 6.93 13.76 -6.29
N LEU A 84 6.75 14.21 -5.04
CA LEU A 84 6.08 13.41 -4.02
C LEU A 84 4.62 13.17 -4.39
N ALA A 85 3.89 14.17 -4.87
CA ALA A 85 2.52 13.98 -5.34
C ALA A 85 2.43 12.96 -6.49
N TYR A 86 3.39 12.99 -7.43
CA TYR A 86 3.47 12.02 -8.52
C TYR A 86 3.75 10.59 -8.01
N ILE A 87 4.71 10.42 -7.09
CA ILE A 87 5.02 9.12 -6.47
C ILE A 87 3.81 8.59 -5.70
N ALA A 88 3.13 9.43 -4.92
CA ALA A 88 1.92 9.05 -4.21
C ALA A 88 0.80 8.61 -5.17
N GLY A 89 0.63 9.34 -6.29
CA GLY A 89 -0.34 9.00 -7.33
C GLY A 89 -0.07 7.64 -7.98
N ILE A 90 1.20 7.33 -8.28
CA ILE A 90 1.60 6.02 -8.79
C ILE A 90 1.34 4.93 -7.75
N ALA A 91 1.77 5.14 -6.51
CA ALA A 91 1.60 4.16 -5.44
C ALA A 91 0.11 3.84 -5.21
N TRP A 92 -0.74 4.86 -5.22
CA TRP A 92 -2.19 4.69 -5.13
C TRP A 92 -2.77 3.91 -6.33
N LEU A 93 -2.34 4.23 -7.55
CA LEU A 93 -2.76 3.50 -8.75
C LEU A 93 -2.36 2.02 -8.68
N VAL A 94 -1.13 1.73 -8.24
CA VAL A 94 -0.66 0.35 -8.04
C VAL A 94 -1.55 -0.36 -7.03
N SER A 95 -1.89 0.28 -5.91
CA SER A 95 -2.78 -0.30 -4.89
C SER A 95 -4.20 -0.59 -5.41
N CYS A 96 -4.72 0.25 -6.29
CA CYS A 96 -6.00 -0.01 -6.95
C CYS A 96 -5.91 -1.23 -7.90
N LEU A 97 -4.83 -1.33 -8.67
CA LEU A 97 -4.63 -2.40 -9.64
C LEU A 97 -4.37 -3.77 -8.98
N THR A 98 -3.61 -3.82 -7.90
CA THR A 98 -3.39 -5.02 -7.09
C THR A 98 -4.68 -5.52 -6.47
N LYS A 99 -5.53 -4.64 -5.91
CA LYS A 99 -6.86 -4.99 -5.39
C LYS A 99 -7.77 -5.55 -6.48
N ALA A 100 -7.80 -4.91 -7.65
CA ALA A 100 -8.54 -5.41 -8.82
C ALA A 100 -8.02 -6.79 -9.25
N SER A 101 -6.70 -6.98 -9.28
CA SER A 101 -6.06 -8.25 -9.63
C SER A 101 -6.37 -9.37 -8.62
N MET A 102 -6.38 -9.06 -7.32
CA MET A 102 -6.80 -10.01 -6.28
C MET A 102 -8.27 -10.42 -6.43
N ALA A 103 -9.15 -9.45 -6.72
CA ALA A 103 -10.57 -9.71 -6.94
C ALA A 103 -10.80 -10.62 -8.17
N LEU A 104 -10.13 -10.32 -9.29
CA LEU A 104 -10.18 -11.14 -10.52
C LEU A 104 -9.65 -12.56 -10.28
N ASN A 105 -8.55 -12.69 -9.55
CA ASN A 105 -7.97 -14.01 -9.23
C ASN A 105 -8.95 -14.86 -8.40
N ARG A 106 -9.59 -14.24 -7.39
CA ARG A 106 -10.64 -14.92 -6.60
C ARG A 106 -11.83 -15.31 -7.49
N PHE A 107 -12.33 -14.40 -8.31
CA PHE A 107 -13.45 -14.66 -9.22
C PHE A 107 -13.18 -15.84 -10.16
N SER A 108 -12.01 -15.86 -10.81
CA SER A 108 -11.59 -16.97 -11.68
C SER A 108 -11.51 -18.31 -10.94
N SER A 109 -10.98 -18.31 -9.71
CA SER A 109 -10.92 -19.51 -8.89
C SER A 109 -12.31 -20.03 -8.49
N TYR A 110 -13.29 -19.15 -8.21
CA TYR A 110 -14.66 -19.57 -7.90
C TYR A 110 -15.36 -20.13 -9.14
N HIS A 111 -15.21 -19.46 -10.28
CA HIS A 111 -15.79 -19.90 -11.54
C HIS A 111 -15.30 -21.29 -11.95
N SER A 112 -13.99 -21.54 -11.81
CA SER A 112 -13.39 -22.86 -12.10
C SER A 112 -13.93 -23.98 -11.21
N ARG A 113 -14.20 -23.69 -9.92
CA ARG A 113 -14.79 -24.66 -8.98
C ARG A 113 -16.27 -24.94 -9.29
N PHE A 114 -17.01 -23.92 -9.69
CA PHE A 114 -18.41 -24.04 -10.05
C PHE A 114 -18.62 -24.93 -11.29
N ILE A 115 -17.79 -24.75 -12.33
CA ILE A 115 -17.82 -25.62 -13.53
C ILE A 115 -17.51 -27.08 -13.18
N PHE A 116 -16.56 -27.32 -12.26
CA PHE A 116 -16.21 -28.67 -11.84
C PHE A 116 -17.37 -29.36 -11.11
N LEU A 117 -18.08 -28.64 -10.23
CA LEU A 117 -19.23 -29.18 -9.49
C LEU A 117 -20.44 -29.48 -10.39
N MET A 118 -20.63 -28.75 -11.50
CA MET A 118 -21.71 -29.00 -12.45
C MET A 118 -21.49 -30.22 -13.37
N LYS A 119 -20.27 -30.79 -13.39
CA LYS A 119 -19.92 -31.95 -14.24
C LYS A 119 -19.97 -33.29 -13.49
N GLN A 120 -20.30 -33.28 -12.20
CA GLN A 120 -20.55 -34.47 -11.38
C GLN A 120 -22.05 -34.76 -11.32
#